data_AF-A0A4Q6G7L0-F1
#
_entry.id   AF-A0A4Q6G7L0-F1
#
_cell.length_a   1.000
_cell.length_b   1.000
_cell.length_c   1.000
_cell.angle_alpha   90.00
_cell.angle_beta   90.00
_cell.angle_gamma   90.00
#
_symmetry.space_group_name_H-M   'P 1'
#
loop_
_entity.id
_entity.type
_entity.pdbx_description
1 polymer ?
#
loop_
_entity_poly.entity_id
_entity_poly.type
_entity_poly.pdbx_seq_one_letter_code
_entity_poly.pdbx_strand_id
1 'polypeptide(L)'
;MPAERIPGPCTLPAFAWIDAPASQGVVGRRFQVSGWAFKDGVGLKGVQVLLDGKPVAVARYGLPSPGTAGYWKISTDPNHPDVGFEAEVDLGSVAPGRHWLGLRLQASDGSVEDWAEQPVDLR
;
A
#
# COMPACT_ATOMS: atom_id res chain seq x y z
N MET A 1 4.91 -18.79 18.23
CA MET A 1 3.67 -18.30 18.86
C MET A 1 2.91 -17.54 17.79
N PRO A 2 1.66 -17.90 17.44
CA PRO A 2 0.91 -17.09 16.48
C PRO A 2 0.38 -15.82 17.16
N ALA A 3 0.48 -14.69 16.48
CA ALA A 3 0.01 -13.40 16.96
C ALA A 3 -1.52 -13.43 17.16
N GLU A 4 -1.94 -13.01 18.34
CA GLU A 4 -3.32 -12.96 18.80
C GLU A 4 -4.11 -11.95 17.96
N ARG A 5 -5.11 -12.42 17.22
CA ARG A 5 -6.04 -11.55 16.47
C ARG A 5 -7.03 -10.96 17.45
N ILE A 6 -6.87 -9.69 17.77
CA ILE A 6 -7.85 -8.91 18.54
C ILE A 6 -9.13 -8.79 17.69
N PRO A 7 -10.31 -9.23 18.17
CA PRO A 7 -11.56 -9.02 17.46
C PRO A 7 -11.98 -7.56 17.65
N GLY A 8 -11.53 -6.71 16.75
CA GLY A 8 -12.17 -5.41 16.51
C GLY A 8 -13.59 -5.61 15.95
N PRO A 9 -14.38 -4.53 15.79
CA PRO A 9 -15.61 -4.60 14.99
C PRO A 9 -15.30 -5.32 13.67
N CYS A 10 -16.26 -6.09 13.12
CA CYS A 10 -16.09 -6.86 11.88
C CYS A 10 -15.80 -5.94 10.68
N THR A 11 -14.59 -5.37 10.66
CA THR A 11 -14.09 -4.53 9.60
C THR A 11 -13.28 -5.45 8.72
N LEU A 12 -13.63 -5.47 7.44
CA LEU A 12 -12.97 -6.30 6.46
C LEU A 12 -11.49 -5.89 6.36
N PRO A 13 -10.58 -6.84 6.12
CA PRO A 13 -9.17 -6.53 5.96
C PRO A 13 -9.00 -5.53 4.81
N ALA A 14 -8.06 -4.61 4.98
CA ALA A 14 -7.67 -3.75 3.88
C ALA A 14 -7.01 -4.58 2.76
N PHE A 15 -7.27 -4.23 1.51
CA PHE A 15 -6.58 -4.78 0.34
C PHE A 15 -5.71 -3.70 -0.28
N ALA A 16 -4.51 -4.09 -0.71
CA ALA A 16 -3.66 -3.21 -1.51
C ALA A 16 -2.90 -4.00 -2.56
N TRP A 17 -2.43 -3.27 -3.56
CA TRP A 17 -1.57 -3.80 -4.59
C TRP A 17 -0.62 -2.72 -5.06
N ILE A 18 0.61 -3.11 -5.35
CA ILE A 18 1.62 -2.23 -5.95
C ILE A 18 1.75 -2.65 -7.40
N ASP A 19 1.34 -1.78 -8.33
CA ASP A 19 1.48 -2.01 -9.77
C ASP A 19 2.90 -1.70 -10.25
N ALA A 20 3.54 -0.68 -9.68
CA ALA A 20 4.93 -0.32 -9.95
C ALA A 20 5.63 0.06 -8.65
N PRO A 21 6.89 -0.35 -8.42
CA PRO A 21 7.68 -1.29 -9.24
C PRO A 21 7.13 -2.72 -9.17
N ALA A 22 7.39 -3.51 -10.21
CA ALA A 22 7.07 -4.94 -10.20
C ALA A 22 7.85 -5.67 -9.10
N SER A 23 7.28 -6.77 -8.57
CA SER A 23 7.98 -7.64 -7.62
C SER A 23 9.30 -8.13 -8.21
N GLN A 24 10.36 -8.09 -7.41
CA GLN A 24 11.75 -8.36 -7.82
C GLN A 24 12.26 -7.43 -8.93
N GLY A 25 11.59 -6.29 -9.11
CA GLY A 25 12.00 -5.25 -10.01
C GLY A 25 13.27 -4.56 -9.53
N VAL A 26 14.10 -4.15 -10.49
CA VAL A 26 15.26 -3.32 -10.22
C VAL A 26 14.83 -1.87 -10.16
N VAL A 27 15.08 -1.21 -9.04
CA VAL A 27 14.78 0.21 -8.83
C VAL A 27 16.06 1.00 -8.60
N GLY A 28 16.06 2.27 -9.00
CA GLY A 28 17.10 3.21 -8.62
C GLY A 28 16.85 3.80 -7.23
N ARG A 29 17.69 4.75 -6.82
CA ARG A 29 17.50 5.52 -5.58
C ARG A 29 16.20 6.31 -5.55
N ARG A 30 15.76 6.78 -6.71
CA ARG A 30 14.48 7.47 -6.88
C ARG A 30 13.60 6.68 -7.83
N PHE A 31 12.41 6.34 -7.37
CA PHE A 31 11.42 5.64 -8.18
C PHE A 31 10.01 6.04 -7.76
N GLN A 32 9.10 5.89 -8.69
CA GLN A 32 7.67 6.07 -8.45
C GLN A 32 7.07 4.73 -8.05
N VAL A 33 6.29 4.76 -6.97
CA VAL A 33 5.47 3.65 -6.52
C VAL A 33 4.03 3.99 -6.83
N SER A 34 3.35 3.16 -7.59
CA SER A 34 1.94 3.34 -7.88
C SER A 34 1.18 2.05 -7.64
N GLY A 35 -0.10 2.19 -7.33
CA GLY A 35 -0.94 1.06 -7.02
C GLY A 35 -2.35 1.47 -6.62
N TRP A 36 -3.07 0.56 -5.99
CA TRP A 36 -4.39 0.80 -5.44
C TRP A 36 -4.53 0.14 -4.08
N ALA A 37 -5.33 0.75 -3.22
CA ALA A 37 -5.64 0.21 -1.91
C ALA A 37 -7.06 0.58 -1.52
N PHE A 38 -7.80 -0.31 -0.90
CA PHE A 38 -9.15 -0.04 -0.41
C PHE A 38 -9.46 -0.91 0.80
N LYS A 39 -10.46 -0.50 1.57
CA LYS A 39 -10.95 -1.22 2.74
C LYS A 39 -12.46 -1.08 2.81
N ASP A 40 -13.15 -2.18 2.55
CA ASP A 40 -14.61 -2.22 2.56
C ASP A 40 -15.20 -1.72 3.89
N GLY A 41 -16.30 -0.97 3.78
CA GLY A 41 -17.05 -0.42 4.91
C GLY A 41 -16.51 0.92 5.43
N VAL A 42 -15.23 0.99 5.82
CA VAL A 42 -14.65 2.20 6.46
C VAL A 42 -13.85 3.08 5.51
N GLY A 43 -13.32 2.51 4.43
CA GLY A 43 -12.40 3.19 3.54
C GLY A 43 -11.01 3.39 4.12
N LEU A 44 -10.06 3.65 3.23
CA LEU A 44 -8.75 4.14 3.59
C LEU A 44 -8.72 5.66 3.65
N LYS A 45 -7.96 6.18 4.61
CA LYS A 45 -7.63 7.59 4.78
C LYS A 45 -6.27 7.94 4.15
N GLY A 46 -5.36 6.97 4.12
CA GLY A 46 -4.03 7.18 3.54
C GLY A 46 -3.21 5.91 3.45
N VAL A 47 -2.15 6.00 2.65
CA VAL A 47 -1.21 4.90 2.40
C VAL A 47 0.21 5.43 2.60
N GLN A 48 1.04 4.66 3.30
CA GLN A 48 2.46 4.93 3.48
C GLN A 48 3.27 3.81 2.85
N VAL A 49 4.38 4.15 2.22
CA VAL A 49 5.31 3.18 1.64
C VAL A 49 6.39 2.89 2.67
N LEU A 50 6.59 1.60 2.93
CA LEU A 50 7.59 1.08 3.84
C LEU A 50 8.74 0.46 3.02
N LEU A 51 9.98 0.63 3.48
CA LEU A 51 11.13 -0.15 3.03
C LEU A 51 11.75 -0.86 4.25
N ASP A 52 11.85 -2.19 4.20
CA ASP A 52 12.32 -3.03 5.30
C ASP A 52 11.59 -2.71 6.63
N GLY A 53 10.26 -2.55 6.56
CA GLY A 53 9.41 -2.18 7.68
C GLY A 53 9.49 -0.70 8.15
N LYS A 54 10.31 0.15 7.49
CA LYS A 54 10.45 1.58 7.85
C LYS A 54 9.71 2.48 6.87
N PRO A 55 8.91 3.46 7.32
CA PRO A 55 8.25 4.40 6.42
C PRO A 55 9.29 5.26 5.70
N VAL A 56 9.28 5.18 4.37
CA VAL A 56 10.19 5.93 3.48
C VAL A 56 9.48 7.02 2.69
N ALA A 57 8.17 6.86 2.45
CA ALA A 57 7.36 7.86 1.75
C ALA A 57 5.89 7.81 2.19
N VAL A 58 5.19 8.93 2.04
CA VAL A 58 3.73 9.01 2.19
C VAL A 58 3.13 9.05 0.78
N ALA A 59 2.23 8.11 0.48
CA ALA A 59 1.59 8.05 -0.82
C ALA A 59 0.43 9.06 -0.88
N ARG A 60 0.29 9.68 -2.05
CA ARG A 60 -0.90 10.43 -2.43
C ARG A 60 -2.02 9.44 -2.77
N TYR A 61 -2.87 9.20 -1.78
CA TYR A 61 -4.08 8.38 -1.90
C TYR A 61 -5.26 9.21 -2.42
N GLY A 62 -6.27 8.57 -3.02
CA GLY A 62 -7.43 9.24 -3.60
C GLY A 62 -7.33 9.46 -5.10
N LEU A 63 -6.53 8.65 -5.80
CA LEU A 63 -6.40 8.74 -7.26
C LEU A 63 -7.43 7.85 -7.96
N PRO A 64 -7.97 8.28 -9.11
CA PRO A 64 -8.94 7.47 -9.84
C PRO A 64 -8.30 6.17 -10.33
N SER A 65 -8.83 5.02 -9.86
CA SER A 65 -8.50 3.70 -10.38
C SER A 65 -9.75 3.01 -10.94
N PRO A 66 -10.21 3.43 -12.13
CA PRO A 66 -11.42 2.87 -12.75
C PRO A 66 -11.28 1.38 -13.09
N GLY A 67 -10.05 0.90 -13.34
CA GLY A 67 -9.77 -0.52 -13.54
C GLY A 67 -10.05 -1.35 -12.30
N THR A 68 -9.55 -0.91 -11.14
CA THR A 68 -9.80 -1.57 -9.85
C THR A 68 -11.30 -1.54 -9.51
N ALA A 69 -11.97 -0.40 -9.67
CA ALA A 69 -13.41 -0.29 -9.44
C ALA A 69 -14.25 -1.19 -10.37
N GLY A 70 -13.83 -1.33 -11.63
CA GLY A 70 -14.48 -2.21 -12.60
C GLY A 70 -14.29 -3.69 -12.31
N TYR A 71 -13.15 -4.08 -11.73
CA TYR A 71 -12.84 -5.46 -11.32
C TYR A 71 -13.52 -5.80 -9.97
N TRP A 72 -13.44 -4.91 -9.00
CA TRP A 72 -13.98 -5.07 -7.65
C TRP A 72 -15.41 -4.54 -7.51
N LYS A 73 -16.34 -5.02 -8.35
CA LYS A 73 -17.75 -4.59 -8.35
C LYS A 73 -18.51 -4.87 -7.04
N ILE A 74 -18.00 -5.78 -6.22
CA ILE A 74 -18.59 -6.16 -4.93
C ILE A 74 -18.03 -5.33 -3.77
N SER A 75 -17.03 -4.48 -4.01
CA SER A 75 -16.46 -3.65 -2.97
C SER A 75 -17.50 -2.61 -2.53
N THR A 76 -17.56 -2.41 -1.21
CA THR A 76 -18.38 -1.40 -0.53
C THR A 76 -17.51 -0.27 0.03
N ASP A 77 -16.26 -0.16 -0.42
CA ASP A 77 -15.37 0.93 -0.05
C ASP A 77 -15.94 2.28 -0.54
N PRO A 78 -16.09 3.27 0.35
CA PRO A 78 -16.69 4.56 0.01
C PRO A 78 -15.81 5.45 -0.89
N ASN A 79 -14.52 5.15 -1.01
CA ASN A 79 -13.59 5.89 -1.86
C ASN A 79 -13.60 5.40 -3.30
N HIS A 80 -14.31 4.32 -3.66
CA HIS A 80 -14.39 3.93 -5.07
C HIS A 80 -15.05 5.04 -5.91
N PRO A 81 -14.49 5.36 -7.10
CA PRO A 81 -13.37 4.70 -7.80
C PRO A 81 -11.97 5.24 -7.45
N ASP A 82 -11.87 6.22 -6.56
CA ASP A 82 -10.66 6.94 -6.15
C ASP A 82 -9.81 6.16 -5.11
N VAL A 83 -9.53 4.88 -5.41
CA VAL A 83 -8.77 3.95 -4.56
C VAL A 83 -7.30 3.81 -4.99
N GLY A 84 -6.87 4.57 -5.98
CA GLY A 84 -5.49 4.62 -6.45
C GLY A 84 -4.57 5.38 -5.50
N PHE A 85 -3.30 5.01 -5.47
CA PHE A 85 -2.25 5.75 -4.79
C PHE A 85 -0.98 5.85 -5.63
N GLU A 86 -0.22 6.90 -5.36
CA GLU A 86 1.09 7.15 -5.99
C GLU A 86 2.03 7.79 -4.97
N ALA A 87 3.29 7.37 -4.95
CA ALA A 87 4.32 7.90 -4.06
C ALA A 87 5.66 8.01 -4.80
N GLU A 88 6.35 9.14 -4.64
CA GLU A 88 7.75 9.22 -5.00
C GLU A 88 8.60 8.75 -3.82
N VAL A 89 9.40 7.71 -4.04
CA VAL A 89 10.33 7.19 -3.03
C VAL A 89 11.73 7.67 -3.38
N ASP A 90 12.37 8.38 -2.44
CA ASP A 90 13.79 8.72 -2.47
C ASP A 90 14.52 7.95 -1.38
N LEU A 91 15.25 6.91 -1.78
CA LEU A 91 16.05 6.07 -0.91
C LEU A 91 17.42 6.67 -0.58
N GLY A 92 17.76 7.87 -1.07
CA GLY A 92 18.95 8.63 -0.68
C GLY A 92 20.22 7.78 -0.64
N SER A 93 20.74 7.57 0.57
CA SER A 93 21.97 6.80 0.84
C SER A 93 21.74 5.35 1.28
N VAL A 94 20.55 4.79 1.07
CA VAL A 94 20.29 3.36 1.30
C VAL A 94 21.26 2.55 0.45
N ALA A 95 21.87 1.54 1.07
CA ALA A 95 22.83 0.69 0.42
C ALA A 95 22.14 -0.11 -0.71
N PRO A 96 22.75 -0.24 -1.90
CA PRO A 96 22.20 -1.08 -2.95
C PRO A 96 22.11 -2.54 -2.49
N GLY A 97 21.12 -3.26 -2.99
CA GLY A 97 20.82 -4.63 -2.59
C GLY A 97 19.33 -4.94 -2.60
N ARG A 98 18.99 -6.12 -2.07
CA ARG A 98 17.60 -6.56 -1.95
C ARG A 98 16.95 -5.93 -0.73
N HIS A 99 15.84 -5.24 -0.96
CA HIS A 99 14.99 -4.64 0.06
C HIS A 99 13.56 -5.17 -0.04
N TRP A 100 12.78 -4.95 1.00
CA TRP A 100 11.36 -5.31 1.05
C TRP A 100 10.50 -4.04 1.03
N LEU A 101 9.73 -3.87 -0.03
CA LEU A 101 8.78 -2.78 -0.20
C LEU A 101 7.42 -3.18 0.36
N GLY A 102 7.03 -2.57 1.48
CA GLY A 102 5.74 -2.76 2.13
C GLY A 102 4.82 -1.56 1.97
N LEU A 103 3.56 -1.73 2.36
CA LEU A 103 2.63 -0.61 2.51
C LEU A 103 2.02 -0.64 3.90
N ARG A 104 1.83 0.55 4.47
CA ARG A 104 1.04 0.76 5.68
C ARG A 104 -0.23 1.50 5.32
N LEU A 105 -1.35 0.85 5.53
CA LEU A 105 -2.69 1.31 5.20
C LEU A 105 -3.32 1.89 6.45
N GLN A 106 -3.73 3.16 6.39
CA GLN A 106 -4.45 3.82 7.47
C GLN A 106 -5.92 3.96 7.08
N ALA A 107 -6.79 3.32 7.83
CA ALA A 107 -8.23 3.37 7.61
C ALA A 107 -8.86 4.63 8.23
N SER A 108 -10.06 4.98 7.78
CA SER A 108 -10.81 6.14 8.30
C SER A 108 -11.26 5.97 9.75
N ASP A 109 -11.42 4.73 10.22
CA ASP A 109 -11.74 4.40 11.61
C ASP A 109 -10.53 4.51 12.57
N GLY A 110 -9.34 4.83 12.04
CA GLY A 110 -8.09 4.95 12.79
C GLY A 110 -7.30 3.64 12.90
N SER A 111 -7.82 2.52 12.38
CA SER A 111 -7.05 1.28 12.29
C SER A 111 -5.89 1.41 11.29
N VAL A 112 -4.78 0.77 11.61
CA VAL A 112 -3.56 0.75 10.79
C VAL A 112 -3.19 -0.70 10.53
N GLU A 113 -3.01 -1.04 9.26
CA GLU A 113 -2.68 -2.38 8.82
C GLU A 113 -1.48 -2.35 7.88
N ASP A 114 -0.52 -3.25 8.11
CA ASP A 114 0.61 -3.43 7.22
C ASP A 114 0.26 -4.49 6.17
N TRP A 115 0.42 -4.14 4.90
CA TRP A 115 0.20 -5.02 3.76
C TRP A 115 1.45 -5.85 3.44
N ALA A 116 1.25 -6.94 2.70
CA ALA A 116 2.31 -7.83 2.26
C ALA A 116 3.45 -7.06 1.56
N GLU A 117 4.68 -7.35 2.00
CA GLU A 117 5.89 -6.76 1.43
C GLU A 117 6.31 -7.53 0.18
N GLN A 118 6.75 -6.81 -0.86
CA GLN A 118 7.35 -7.40 -2.05
C GLN A 118 8.85 -7.08 -2.12
N PRO A 119 9.69 -8.03 -2.57
CA PRO A 119 11.11 -7.77 -2.71
C PRO A 119 11.37 -6.81 -3.89
N VAL A 120 12.33 -5.91 -3.73
CA VAL A 120 12.83 -5.01 -4.78
C VAL A 120 14.36 -4.98 -4.73
N ASP A 121 15.01 -4.83 -5.87
CA ASP A 121 16.47 -4.75 -5.97
C ASP A 121 16.90 -3.31 -6.23
N LEU A 122 17.49 -2.67 -5.24
CA LEU A 122 18.06 -1.32 -5.35
C LEU A 122 19.45 -1.39 -6.00
N ARG A 123 19.64 -0.63 -7.09
CA ARG A 123 20.95 -0.44 -7.76
C ARG A 123 21.62 0.88 -7.44
#